data_AF-A0A6L6X279-F1
#
_entry.id   AF-A0A6L6X279-F1
#
_cell.length_a   1.000
_cell.length_b   1.000
_cell.length_c   1.000
_cell.angle_alpha   90.00
_cell.angle_beta   90.00
_cell.angle_gamma   90.00
#
_symmetry.space_group_name_H-M   'P 1'
#
loop_
_entity.id
_entity.type
_entity.pdbx_description
1 polymer ?
#
loop_
_entity_poly.entity_id
_entity_poly.type
_entity_poly.pdbx_seq_one_letter_code
_entity_poly.pdbx_strand_id
1 'polypeptide(L)'
;MRHLLADMGAAELAEWRAYEQITGPLGGARGDYQAAVVAAAIVAVNRGKNQKAPPLGDFIPRWDRTRVRKSPEELFRQAMAANVALGGQVITNN
;
A
#
# COMPACT_ATOMS: atom_id res chain seq x y z
N MET A 1 8.60 -12.97 -15.60
CA MET A 1 9.77 -12.12 -15.97
C MET A 1 10.04 -12.00 -17.47
N ARG A 2 9.58 -12.92 -18.35
CA ARG A 2 9.81 -12.79 -19.81
C ARG A 2 9.09 -11.59 -20.46
N HIS A 3 7.87 -11.25 -20.04
CA HIS A 3 7.15 -10.08 -20.56
C HIS A 3 7.74 -8.74 -20.08
N LEU A 4 8.13 -8.66 -18.80
CA LEU A 4 8.78 -7.46 -18.25
C LEU A 4 10.05 -7.08 -19.02
N LEU A 5 10.90 -8.03 -19.41
CA LEU A 5 12.10 -7.75 -20.21
C LEU A 5 11.83 -7.54 -21.71
N ALA A 6 10.62 -7.90 -22.18
CA ALA A 6 10.21 -7.69 -23.57
C ALA A 6 9.68 -6.26 -23.78
N ASP A 7 9.01 -5.71 -22.76
CA ASP A 7 8.38 -4.39 -22.81
C ASP A 7 9.21 -3.31 -22.08
N MET A 8 10.08 -3.70 -21.15
CA MET A 8 10.89 -2.82 -20.31
C MET A 8 12.37 -3.19 -20.45
N GLY A 9 13.22 -2.20 -20.73
CA GLY A 9 14.65 -2.43 -20.91
C GLY A 9 15.33 -2.92 -19.63
N ALA A 10 16.45 -3.65 -19.76
CA ALA A 10 17.23 -4.11 -18.60
C ALA A 10 17.70 -2.96 -17.69
N ALA A 11 17.93 -1.77 -18.27
CA ALA A 11 18.26 -0.55 -17.53
C ALA A 11 17.07 -0.08 -16.67
N GLU A 12 15.89 0.04 -17.27
CA GLU A 12 14.68 0.46 -16.57
C GLU A 12 14.28 -0.56 -15.48
N LEU A 13 14.46 -1.86 -15.72
CA LEU A 13 14.27 -2.88 -14.68
C LEU A 13 15.24 -2.71 -13.51
N ALA A 14 16.50 -2.35 -13.78
CA ALA A 14 17.49 -2.09 -12.74
C ALA A 14 17.15 -0.81 -11.94
N GLU A 15 16.59 0.21 -12.60
CA GLU A 15 16.09 1.42 -11.95
C GLU A 15 14.92 1.13 -11.02
N TRP A 16 13.93 0.32 -11.45
CA TRP A 16 12.83 -0.11 -10.59
C TRP A 16 13.30 -0.94 -9.40
N ARG A 17 14.32 -1.78 -9.59
CA ARG A 17 14.95 -2.55 -8.50
C ARG A 17 15.66 -1.64 -7.49
N ALA A 18 16.41 -0.65 -7.98
CA ALA A 18 17.09 0.33 -7.12
C ALA A 18 16.08 1.20 -6.36
N TYR A 19 15.01 1.63 -7.04
CA TYR A 19 13.89 2.34 -6.42
C TYR A 19 13.25 1.49 -5.32
N GLU A 20 12.92 0.22 -5.59
CA GLU A 20 12.36 -0.71 -4.59
C GLU A 20 13.29 -0.91 -3.39
N GLN A 21 14.60 -1.01 -3.59
CA GLN A 21 15.58 -1.11 -2.50
C GLN A 21 15.60 0.13 -1.59
N ILE A 22 15.32 1.31 -2.15
CA ILE A 22 15.28 2.58 -1.41
C ILE A 22 13.92 2.78 -0.74
N THR A 23 12.83 2.48 -1.45
CA THR A 23 11.48 2.85 -1.04
C THR A 23 10.69 1.71 -0.40
N GLY A 24 11.10 0.47 -0.60
CA GLY A 24 10.34 -0.72 -0.25
C GLY A 24 9.21 -1.03 -1.26
N PRO A 25 8.59 -2.21 -1.13
CA PRO A 25 7.64 -2.77 -2.10
C PRO A 25 6.30 -2.02 -2.23
N LEU A 26 6.07 -0.95 -1.47
CA LEU A 26 4.85 -0.13 -1.47
C LEU A 26 5.13 1.38 -1.65
N GLY A 27 6.35 1.75 -2.04
CA GLY A 27 6.78 3.14 -2.14
C GLY A 27 7.25 3.73 -0.81
N GLY A 28 7.88 4.90 -0.89
CA GLY A 28 8.67 5.51 0.18
C GLY A 28 7.89 5.85 1.44
N ALA A 29 8.55 6.49 2.41
CA ALA A 29 8.04 6.81 3.74
C ALA A 29 6.53 7.11 3.74
N ARG A 30 5.76 6.11 4.19
CA ARG A 30 4.33 6.10 4.47
C ARG A 30 3.78 7.49 4.82
N GLY A 31 3.29 8.22 3.81
CA GLY A 31 2.77 9.58 3.98
C GLY A 31 1.55 9.64 4.91
N ASP A 32 0.83 8.52 5.04
CA ASP A 32 -0.23 8.32 6.01
C ASP A 32 0.27 8.45 7.46
N TYR A 33 1.51 8.06 7.76
CA TYR A 33 2.11 8.23 9.08
C TYR A 33 2.40 9.71 9.38
N GLN A 34 2.96 10.45 8.42
CA GLN A 34 3.22 11.88 8.58
C GLN A 34 1.92 12.67 8.77
N ALA A 35 0.90 12.38 7.94
CA ALA A 35 -0.43 12.95 8.08
C ALA A 35 -1.06 12.60 9.45
N ALA A 36 -0.89 11.36 9.92
CA ALA A 36 -1.37 10.94 11.24
C ALA A 36 -0.70 11.71 12.38
N VAL A 37 0.62 11.97 12.31
CA VAL A 37 1.33 12.78 13.31
C VAL A 37 0.80 14.21 13.35
N VAL A 38 0.60 14.84 12.19
CA VAL A 38 0.07 16.21 12.09
C VAL A 38 -1.36 16.27 12.65
N ALA A 39 -2.23 15.35 12.25
CA ALA A 39 -3.61 15.28 12.76
C ALA A 39 -3.65 15.05 14.27
N ALA A 40 -2.82 14.13 14.79
CA ALA A 40 -2.72 13.86 16.22
C ALA A 40 -2.28 15.11 17.01
N ALA A 41 -1.32 15.88 16.49
CA ALA A 41 -0.89 17.13 17.10
C ALA A 41 -2.02 18.18 17.13
N ILE A 42 -2.74 18.36 16.01
CA ILE A 42 -3.88 19.29 15.92
C ILE A 42 -4.96 18.93 16.94
N VAL A 43 -5.33 17.64 17.03
CA VAL A 43 -6.35 17.19 17.99
C VAL A 43 -5.85 17.33 19.43
N ALA A 44 -4.59 17.01 19.71
CA ALA A 44 -4.01 17.15 21.03
C ALA A 44 -4.04 18.61 21.51
N VAL A 45 -3.75 19.58 20.64
CA VAL A 45 -3.79 21.01 20.98
C VAL A 45 -5.22 21.51 21.18
N ASN A 46 -6.20 21.00 20.44
CA ASN A 46 -7.60 21.42 20.51
C ASN A 46 -8.46 20.58 21.49
N ARG A 47 -7.85 19.71 22.30
CA ARG A 47 -8.59 18.86 23.24
C ARG A 47 -9.23 19.67 24.37
N GLY A 48 -10.35 19.18 24.92
CA GLY A 48 -11.01 19.80 26.06
C GLY A 48 -10.14 19.79 27.33
N LYS A 49 -10.42 20.70 28.28
CA LYS A 49 -9.75 20.73 29.59
C LYS A 49 -9.89 19.37 30.28
N ASN A 50 -8.79 18.85 30.84
CA ASN A 50 -8.70 17.53 31.47
C ASN A 50 -8.98 16.32 30.55
N GLN A 51 -9.08 16.51 29.22
CA GLN A 51 -9.17 15.39 28.29
C GLN A 51 -7.78 14.85 27.95
N LYS A 52 -7.70 13.52 27.82
CA LYS A 52 -6.50 12.82 27.36
C LYS A 52 -6.35 13.00 25.84
N ALA A 53 -5.12 13.25 25.38
CA ALA A 53 -4.83 13.25 23.95
C ALA A 53 -5.06 11.84 23.37
N PRO A 54 -5.72 11.69 22.21
CA PRO A 54 -5.86 10.39 21.58
C PRO A 54 -4.49 9.85 21.15
N PRO A 55 -4.27 8.52 21.24
CA PRO A 55 -3.02 7.92 20.81
C PRO A 55 -2.83 8.05 19.29
N LEU A 56 -1.57 8.16 18.84
CA LEU A 56 -1.22 8.25 17.41
C LEU A 56 -1.83 7.10 16.58
N GLY A 57 -1.94 5.90 17.17
CA GLY A 57 -2.50 4.73 16.51
C GLY A 57 -3.97 4.85 16.09
N ASP A 58 -4.72 5.84 16.62
CA ASP A 58 -6.09 6.13 16.21
C ASP A 58 -6.15 6.93 14.91
N PHE A 59 -5.05 7.59 14.52
CA PHE A 59 -4.94 8.40 13.30
C PHE A 59 -4.29 7.64 12.14
N ILE A 60 -3.70 6.47 12.40
CA ILE A 60 -3.03 5.65 11.39
C ILE A 60 -4.05 4.72 10.72
N PRO A 61 -4.23 4.78 9.38
CA PRO A 61 -5.08 3.85 8.66
C PRO A 61 -4.61 2.41 8.87
N ARG A 62 -5.57 1.49 9.09
CA ARG A 62 -5.28 0.05 9.21
C ARG A 62 -5.68 -0.65 7.91
N TRP A 63 -4.68 -0.92 7.08
CA TRP A 63 -4.84 -1.46 5.74
C TRP A 63 -5.27 -2.95 5.71
N ASP A 64 -4.93 -3.73 6.75
CA ASP A 64 -5.18 -5.18 6.79
C ASP A 64 -6.47 -5.60 7.52
N ARG A 65 -7.44 -4.69 7.67
CA ARG A 65 -8.71 -4.99 8.35
C ARG A 65 -9.75 -5.59 7.41
N THR A 66 -9.51 -6.74 6.83
CA THR A 66 -10.63 -7.62 6.50
C THR A 66 -10.95 -8.47 7.74
N ARG A 67 -12.18 -8.35 8.26
CA ARG A 67 -12.69 -9.19 9.36
C ARG A 67 -12.58 -10.69 9.07
N VAL A 68 -12.44 -11.04 7.80
CA VAL A 68 -12.23 -12.38 7.28
C VAL A 68 -10.84 -12.43 6.66
N ARG A 69 -9.98 -13.35 7.13
CA ARG A 69 -8.75 -13.71 6.40
C ARG A 69 -9.20 -14.42 5.12
N LYS A 70 -9.02 -13.77 3.98
CA LYS A 70 -9.29 -14.37 2.68
C LYS A 70 -8.27 -15.47 2.39
N SER A 71 -8.70 -16.56 1.76
CA SER A 71 -7.77 -17.58 1.31
C SER A 71 -6.86 -17.02 0.19
N PRO A 72 -5.68 -17.62 -0.05
CA PRO A 72 -4.83 -17.23 -1.18
C PRO A 72 -5.58 -17.22 -2.52
N GLU A 73 -6.49 -18.16 -2.73
CA GLU A 73 -7.31 -18.28 -3.95
C GLU A 73 -8.33 -17.15 -4.09
N GLU A 74 -8.93 -16.71 -2.99
CA GLU A 74 -9.86 -15.58 -2.96
C GLU A 74 -9.14 -14.26 -3.23
N LEU A 75 -7.94 -14.08 -2.67
CA LEU A 75 -7.08 -12.93 -2.95
C LEU A 75 -6.66 -12.91 -4.42
N PHE A 76 -6.24 -14.06 -4.95
CA PHE A 76 -5.87 -14.18 -6.36
C PHE A 76 -7.05 -13.84 -7.28
N ARG A 77 -8.25 -14.34 -6.98
CA ARG A 77 -9.47 -14.02 -7.74
C ARG A 77 -9.78 -12.52 -7.75
N GLN A 78 -9.62 -11.84 -6.61
CA GLN A 78 -9.84 -10.39 -6.53
C GLN A 78 -8.78 -9.60 -7.29
N ALA A 79 -7.52 -10.03 -7.21
CA ALA A 79 -6.43 -9.44 -8.00
C ALA A 79 -6.71 -9.58 -9.50
N MET A 80 -7.20 -10.74 -9.96
CA MET A 80 -7.61 -10.92 -11.37
C MET A 80 -8.77 -10.00 -11.76
N ALA A 81 -9.80 -9.88 -10.91
CA ALA A 81 -10.94 -9.00 -11.18
C ALA A 81 -10.51 -7.52 -11.30
N ALA A 82 -9.63 -7.07 -10.40
CA ALA A 82 -9.07 -5.72 -10.47
C ALA A 82 -8.19 -5.52 -11.71
N ASN A 83 -7.37 -6.51 -12.06
CA ASN A 83 -6.53 -6.47 -13.26
C ASN A 83 -7.37 -6.29 -14.54
N VAL A 84 -8.46 -7.06 -14.69
CA VAL A 84 -9.37 -6.93 -15.83
C VAL A 84 -10.08 -5.58 -15.85
N ALA A 85 -10.55 -5.08 -14.70
CA ALA A 85 -11.20 -3.77 -14.61
C ALA A 85 -10.27 -2.61 -15.02
N LEU A 86 -8.96 -2.79 -14.84
CA LEU A 86 -7.92 -1.84 -15.24
C LEU A 86 -7.41 -2.08 -16.68
N GLY A 87 -8.03 -2.99 -17.44
CA GLY A 87 -7.69 -3.28 -18.83
C GLY A 87 -6.52 -4.26 -19.01
N GLY A 88 -6.08 -4.93 -17.94
CA GLY A 88 -5.05 -5.97 -17.99
C GLY A 88 -5.57 -7.30 -18.54
N GLN A 89 -4.65 -8.13 -19.04
CA GLN A 89 -4.93 -9.49 -19.49
C GLN A 89 -4.30 -10.50 -18.54
N VAL A 90 -5.07 -11.53 -18.17
CA VAL A 90 -4.59 -12.64 -17.34
C VAL A 90 -4.04 -13.74 -18.25
N ILE A 91 -2.72 -13.94 -18.24
CA ILE A 91 -2.07 -15.03 -18.96
C ILE A 91 -2.00 -16.25 -18.04
N THR A 92 -2.95 -17.18 -18.19
CA THR A 92 -2.85 -18.50 -17.58
C THR A 92 -2.19 -19.45 -18.57
N ASN A 93 -0.92 -19.80 -18.34
CA ASN A 93 -0.28 -20.88 -19.08
C ASN A 93 -0.87 -22.20 -18.57
N ASN A 94 -1.63 -22.87 -19.42
CA ASN A 94 -2.03 -24.27 -19.23
C ASN A 94 -1.03 -25.16 -19.97
#